data_AF-A0A2R6A5N0-F1
#
_entry.id   AF-A0A2R6A5N0-F1
#
_cell.length_a   1.000
_cell.length_b   1.000
_cell.length_c   1.000
_cell.angle_alpha   90.00
_cell.angle_beta   90.00
_cell.angle_gamma   90.00
#
_symmetry.space_group_name_H-M   'P 1'
#
loop_
_entity.id
_entity.type
_entity.pdbx_description
1 polymer ?
#
loop_
_entity_poly.entity_id
_entity_poly.type
_entity_poly.pdbx_seq_one_letter_code
_entity_poly.pdbx_strand_id
1 'polypeptide(L)'
;MIKIVQGKKRSTIRELNRFTRNIEKGDKITFTDETEIVNGKHHAPKVVVQVEDVKVCKLGELTDEDARAEGYQSVEELKSGVVALGWW
;
A
#
# COMPACT_ATOMS: atom_id res chain seq x y z
N MET A 1 -1.14 15.09 -2.30
CA MET A 1 -2.03 14.44 -3.31
C MET A 1 -1.61 12.99 -3.43
N ILE A 2 -2.46 12.08 -2.95
CA ILE A 2 -2.16 10.66 -2.75
C ILE A 2 -1.87 9.95 -4.09
N LYS A 3 -0.77 9.18 -4.18
CA LYS A 3 -0.33 8.45 -5.41
C LYS A 3 -1.42 7.56 -6.04
N ILE A 4 -2.31 7.02 -5.20
CA ILE A 4 -3.47 6.21 -5.61
C ILE A 4 -4.45 7.04 -6.45
N VAL A 5 -4.74 8.29 -6.05
CA VAL A 5 -5.62 9.21 -6.78
C VAL A 5 -5.02 9.59 -8.14
N GLN A 6 -3.69 9.62 -8.24
CA GLN A 6 -2.99 9.84 -9.49
C GLN A 6 -2.93 8.60 -10.39
N GLY A 7 -3.47 7.45 -9.96
CA GLY A 7 -3.37 6.18 -10.67
C GLY A 7 -1.97 5.56 -10.69
N LYS A 8 -1.00 6.15 -9.97
CA LYS A 8 0.41 5.71 -9.93
C LYS A 8 0.65 4.52 -9.00
N LYS A 9 -0.31 4.23 -8.12
CA LYS A 9 -0.31 3.05 -7.24
C LYS A 9 -1.67 2.36 -7.36
N ARG A 10 -1.67 1.07 -7.70
CA ARG A 10 -2.87 0.26 -7.96
C ARG A 10 -2.93 -1.00 -7.11
N SER A 11 -1.82 -1.43 -6.50
CA SER A 11 -1.76 -2.53 -5.54
C SER A 11 -1.11 -2.07 -4.22
N THR A 12 -1.28 -2.86 -3.17
CA THR A 12 -0.52 -2.74 -1.93
C THR A 12 -0.06 -4.14 -1.53
N ILE A 13 1.22 -4.26 -1.17
CA ILE A 13 1.80 -5.48 -0.62
C ILE A 13 1.85 -5.31 0.90
N ARG A 14 1.47 -6.36 1.62
CA ARG A 14 1.58 -6.41 3.08
C ARG A 14 2.17 -7.74 3.48
N GLU A 15 2.93 -7.72 4.56
CA GLU A 15 3.38 -8.94 5.18
C GLU A 15 2.20 -9.73 5.72
N LEU A 16 2.18 -11.03 5.43
CA LEU A 16 1.21 -11.96 5.99
C LEU A 16 1.63 -12.28 7.43
N ASN A 17 1.11 -11.53 8.39
CA ASN A 17 1.39 -11.75 9.80
C ASN A 17 0.21 -12.45 10.48
N ARG A 18 0.48 -13.46 11.32
CA ARG A 18 -0.55 -14.16 12.12
C ARG A 18 -1.27 -13.29 13.14
N PHE A 19 -0.71 -12.12 13.46
CA PHE A 19 -1.22 -11.23 14.51
C PHE A 19 -2.11 -10.10 13.98
N THR A 20 -2.17 -9.91 12.66
CA THR A 20 -3.04 -8.91 12.03
C THR A 20 -4.10 -9.59 11.19
N ARG A 21 -5.28 -8.97 11.10
CA ARG A 21 -6.32 -9.46 10.19
C ARG A 21 -5.82 -9.39 8.76
N ASN A 22 -5.93 -10.50 8.03
CA ASN A 22 -5.67 -10.56 6.60
C ASN A 22 -6.71 -9.74 5.83
N ILE A 23 -6.27 -9.12 4.74
CA ILE A 23 -7.14 -8.41 3.80
C ILE A 23 -7.83 -9.44 2.91
N GLU A 24 -9.14 -9.28 2.74
CA GLU A 24 -9.94 -10.13 1.87
C GLU A 24 -10.53 -9.33 0.70
N LYS A 25 -10.94 -10.04 -0.35
CA LYS A 25 -11.66 -9.45 -1.46
C LYS A 25 -12.95 -8.78 -0.96
N GLY A 26 -13.20 -7.56 -1.41
CA GLY A 26 -14.33 -6.74 -1.00
C GLY A 26 -14.07 -5.85 0.21
N ASP A 27 -12.95 -6.04 0.93
CA ASP A 27 -12.55 -5.15 2.01
C ASP A 27 -12.35 -3.71 1.50
N LYS A 28 -12.67 -2.74 2.35
CA LYS A 28 -12.49 -1.32 2.06
C LYS A 28 -11.26 -0.80 2.81
N ILE A 29 -10.28 -0.31 2.07
CA ILE A 29 -9.06 0.28 2.63
C ILE A 29 -9.16 1.79 2.52
N THR A 30 -9.01 2.48 3.64
CA THR A 30 -8.98 3.95 3.69
C THR A 30 -7.53 4.41 3.73
N PHE A 31 -7.17 5.25 2.76
CA PHE A 31 -5.91 5.97 2.70
C PHE A 31 -6.14 7.43 3.06
N THR A 32 -5.33 7.94 3.97
CA THR A 32 -5.33 9.33 4.40
C THR A 32 -3.97 9.94 4.09
N ASP A 33 -3.94 11.12 3.44
CA ASP A 33 -2.74 11.96 3.42
C ASP A 33 -2.64 12.65 4.79
N GLU A 34 -1.45 12.74 5.37
CA GLU A 34 -1.24 13.66 6.49
C GLU A 34 -1.31 15.09 5.92
N THR A 35 -2.20 15.94 6.44
CA THR A 35 -2.28 17.34 5.99
C THR A 35 -2.51 18.25 7.19
N GLU A 36 -1.80 19.39 7.16
CA GLU A 36 -1.68 20.40 8.23
C GLU A 36 -3.02 20.80 8.87
N ILE A 37 -2.94 21.05 10.17
CA ILE A 37 -4.03 21.60 10.97
C ILE A 37 -4.18 23.09 10.62
N VAL A 38 -5.17 23.43 9.80
CA VAL A 38 -5.60 24.83 9.62
C VAL A 38 -6.99 24.97 10.26
N ASN A 39 -7.09 25.83 11.28
CA ASN A 39 -8.33 26.11 12.03
C ASN A 39 -8.97 24.92 12.76
N GLY A 40 -8.17 23.98 13.29
CA GLY A 40 -8.67 22.91 14.15
C GLY A 40 -9.58 21.88 13.47
N LYS A 41 -9.73 21.95 12.14
CA LYS A 41 -10.47 20.96 11.35
C LYS A 41 -9.49 20.12 10.53
N HIS A 42 -9.49 18.80 10.79
CA HIS A 42 -8.77 17.84 9.96
C HIS A 42 -9.45 17.75 8.59
N HIS A 43 -8.80 18.27 7.55
CA HIS A 43 -9.18 18.08 6.15
C HIS A 43 -8.15 17.20 5.43
N ALA A 44 -7.86 16.02 5.98
CA ALA A 44 -7.06 15.03 5.27
C ALA A 44 -7.86 14.52 4.05
N PRO A 45 -7.28 14.50 2.83
CA PRO A 45 -7.88 13.82 1.70
C PRO A 45 -8.05 12.34 2.07
N LYS A 46 -9.29 11.86 2.08
CA LYS A 46 -9.64 10.46 2.32
C LYS A 46 -9.91 9.79 0.99
N VAL A 47 -9.20 8.70 0.71
CA VAL A 47 -9.44 7.86 -0.45
C VAL A 47 -9.83 6.49 0.08
N VAL A 48 -11.03 6.05 -0.26
CA VAL A 48 -11.50 4.71 0.07
C VAL A 48 -11.44 3.89 -1.20
N VAL A 49 -10.68 2.80 -1.18
CA VAL A 49 -10.62 1.84 -2.28
C VAL A 49 -11.21 0.51 -1.82
N GLN A 50 -11.81 -0.22 -2.74
CA GLN A 50 -12.28 -1.58 -2.51
C GLN A 50 -11.26 -2.57 -3.09
N VAL A 51 -10.99 -3.64 -2.35
CA VAL A 51 -10.09 -4.71 -2.78
C VAL A 51 -10.81 -5.59 -3.80
N GLU A 52 -10.32 -5.61 -5.04
CA GLU A 52 -10.90 -6.43 -6.12
C GLU A 52 -10.35 -7.87 -6.14
N ASP A 53 -9.08 -8.03 -5.76
CA ASP A 53 -8.37 -9.30 -5.76
C ASP A 53 -7.29 -9.35 -4.68
N VAL A 54 -6.97 -10.55 -4.21
CA VAL A 54 -5.93 -10.81 -3.19
C VAL A 54 -5.08 -11.98 -3.63
N LYS A 55 -3.76 -11.77 -3.69
CA LYS A 55 -2.76 -12.80 -3.99
C LYS A 55 -1.77 -12.90 -2.83
N VAL A 56 -1.48 -14.14 -2.42
CA VAL A 56 -0.42 -14.45 -1.46
C VAL A 56 0.75 -15.05 -2.22
N CYS A 57 1.96 -14.54 -1.96
CA CYS A 57 3.19 -15.06 -2.55
C CYS A 57 4.34 -14.91 -1.56
N LYS A 58 5.44 -15.64 -1.80
CA LYS A 58 6.68 -15.45 -1.04
C LYS A 58 7.38 -14.18 -1.52
N LEU A 59 8.12 -13.51 -0.64
CA LEU A 59 8.88 -12.30 -0.99
C LEU A 59 9.86 -12.52 -2.17
N GLY A 60 10.42 -13.73 -2.29
CA GLY A 60 11.30 -14.12 -3.39
C GLY A 60 10.60 -14.26 -4.75
N GLU A 61 9.26 -14.36 -4.76
CA GLU A 61 8.44 -14.54 -5.96
C GLU A 61 7.87 -13.22 -6.49
N LEU A 62 8.15 -12.09 -5.83
CA LEU A 62 7.75 -10.77 -6.31
C LEU A 62 8.44 -10.41 -7.63
N THR A 63 7.66 -9.84 -8.54
CA THR A 63 8.10 -9.43 -9.88
C THR A 63 8.13 -7.91 -10.01
N ASP A 64 8.84 -7.39 -11.02
CA ASP A 64 8.89 -5.94 -11.28
C ASP A 64 7.52 -5.37 -11.65
N GLU A 65 6.58 -6.20 -12.10
CA GLU A 65 5.20 -5.79 -12.31
C GLU A 65 4.49 -5.52 -10.98
N ASP A 66 4.71 -6.38 -9.97
CA ASP A 66 4.17 -6.19 -8.63
C ASP A 66 4.72 -4.91 -7.99
N ALA A 67 6.03 -4.66 -8.13
CA ALA A 67 6.69 -3.45 -7.63
C ALA A 67 6.14 -2.18 -8.31
N ARG A 68 5.96 -2.22 -9.64
CA ARG A 68 5.37 -1.10 -10.39
C ARG A 68 3.91 -0.87 -10.04
N ALA A 69 3.13 -1.92 -9.82
CA ALA A 69 1.75 -1.78 -9.35
C ALA A 69 1.68 -1.13 -7.96
N GLU A 70 2.71 -1.32 -7.13
CA GLU A 70 2.84 -0.68 -5.83
C GLU A 70 3.43 0.74 -5.89
N GLY A 71 3.94 1.15 -7.05
CA GLY A 71 4.47 2.48 -7.33
C GLY A 71 6.00 2.63 -7.17
N TYR A 72 6.73 1.51 -7.19
CA TYR A 72 8.20 1.44 -7.24
C TYR A 72 8.69 1.18 -8.68
N GLN A 73 9.96 1.45 -8.96
CA GLN A 73 10.57 1.23 -10.27
C GLN A 73 10.98 -0.24 -10.49
N SER A 74 11.44 -0.93 -9.42
CA SER A 74 11.87 -2.33 -9.47
C SER A 74 11.60 -3.08 -8.17
N VAL A 75 11.67 -4.41 -8.22
CA VAL A 75 11.61 -5.29 -7.03
C VAL A 75 12.76 -5.02 -6.07
N GLU A 76 13.93 -4.66 -6.58
CA GLU A 76 15.09 -4.33 -5.75
C GLU A 76 14.85 -3.06 -4.94
N GLU A 77 14.29 -2.03 -5.57
CA GLU A 77 13.87 -0.80 -4.87
C GLU A 77 12.83 -1.12 -3.80
N LEU A 78 11.79 -1.88 -4.16
CA LEU A 78 10.76 -2.34 -3.22
C LEU A 78 11.37 -3.10 -2.02
N LYS A 79 12.22 -4.10 -2.27
CA LYS A 79 12.87 -4.92 -1.24
C LYS A 79 13.76 -4.08 -0.34
N SER A 80 14.53 -3.14 -0.90
CA SER A 80 15.35 -2.23 -0.12
C SER A 80 14.51 -1.33 0.80
N GLY A 81 13.35 -0.87 0.33
CA GLY A 81 12.39 -0.10 1.12
C GLY A 81 11.72 -0.92 2.24
N VAL A 82 11.38 -2.19 1.96
CA VAL A 82 10.84 -3.12 2.97
C VAL A 82 11.87 -3.38 4.08
N VAL A 83 13.14 -3.60 3.72
CA VAL A 83 14.24 -3.81 4.68
C VAL A 83 14.51 -2.55 5.52
N ALA A 84 14.44 -1.36 4.91
CA ALA A 84 14.68 -0.08 5.59
C ALA A 84 13.58 0.27 6.61
N LEU A 85 12.35 -0.22 6.43
CA LEU A 85 11.23 0.04 7.34
C LEU A 85 11.17 -0.94 8.52
N GLY A 86 12.07 -1.92 8.61
CA GLY A 86 12.15 -2.84 9.75
C GLY A 86 11.02 -3.88 9.84
N TRP A 87 10.41 -4.25 8.72
CA TRP A 87 9.39 -5.30 8.66
C TRP A 87 10.11 -6.65 8.53
N TRP A 88 10.34 -7.32 9.67
CA TRP A 88 10.90 -8.67 9.82
C TRP A 88 10.10 -9.47 10.84
#